data_AF-A0A843V440-F1
#
_entry.id   AF-A0A843V440-F1
#
_cell.length_a   1.000
_cell.length_b   1.000
_cell.length_c   1.000
_cell.angle_alpha   90.00
_cell.angle_beta   90.00
_cell.angle_gamma   90.00
#
_symmetry.space_group_name_H-M   'P 1'
#
loop_
_entity.id
_entity.type
_entity.pdbx_description
1 polymer ?
#
loop_
_entity_poly.entity_id
_entity_poly.type
_entity_poly.pdbx_seq_one_letter_code
_entity_poly.pdbx_strand_id
1 'polypeptide(L)'
;MASQQPRRVLRVAPAPTLAGLSASSPGEGFFRTVQEAIDAVPLSNTVRTTIVIPPGVYRQPLYVPKTKNFITFAGAHPETTILTWDNTASRINHHQPTPLIGTGTFGCGSTIVEGEDFIAENITFENSAPQGSGQAVAIRVTADRCAFYNCRFLGWQVCLSL
;
A
#
# COMPACT_ATOMS: atom_id res chain seq x y z
N MET A 1 -7.37 -8.92 -32.26
CA MET A 1 -6.27 -9.69 -31.62
C MET A 1 -5.86 -8.93 -30.38
N ALA A 2 -6.19 -9.41 -29.18
CA ALA A 2 -5.74 -8.78 -27.95
C ALA A 2 -4.27 -9.14 -27.75
N SER A 3 -3.37 -8.18 -27.96
CA SER A 3 -1.98 -8.32 -27.57
C SER A 3 -1.95 -8.55 -26.06
N GLN A 4 -1.45 -9.71 -25.64
CA GLN A 4 -1.26 -10.01 -24.23
C GLN A 4 -0.15 -9.08 -23.75
N GLN A 5 -0.53 -7.96 -23.11
CA GLN A 5 0.44 -7.04 -22.55
C GLN A 5 1.39 -7.81 -21.63
N PRO A 6 2.70 -7.52 -21.66
CA PRO A 6 3.62 -8.11 -20.71
C PRO A 6 3.10 -7.83 -19.29
N ARG A 7 2.90 -8.88 -18.48
CA ARG A 7 2.45 -8.75 -17.09
C ARG A 7 3.59 -9.16 -16.18
N ARG A 8 4.03 -8.24 -15.32
CA ARG A 8 5.03 -8.52 -14.28
C ARG A 8 4.28 -8.87 -13.00
N VAL A 9 4.66 -9.95 -12.33
CA VAL A 9 4.06 -10.36 -11.06
C VAL A 9 5.14 -10.41 -9.99
N LEU A 10 4.94 -9.65 -8.91
CA LEU A 10 5.77 -9.66 -7.70
C LEU A 10 4.93 -10.27 -6.56
N ARG A 11 5.56 -11.04 -5.68
CA ARG A 11 4.86 -11.71 -4.57
C ARG A 11 5.41 -11.24 -3.23
N VAL A 12 4.52 -10.85 -2.33
CA VAL A 12 4.87 -10.53 -0.94
C VAL A 12 4.75 -11.80 -0.11
N ALA A 13 5.67 -11.98 0.84
CA ALA A 13 5.59 -13.06 1.82
C ALA A 13 4.34 -12.91 2.72
N PRO A 14 3.85 -14.01 3.31
CA PRO A 14 2.84 -13.94 4.35
C PRO A 14 3.28 -13.00 5.49
N ALA A 15 2.34 -12.24 6.05
CA ALA A 15 2.63 -11.38 7.18
C ALA A 15 3.16 -12.23 8.37
N PRO A 16 4.17 -11.74 9.12
CA PRO A 16 4.68 -12.48 10.27
C PRO A 16 3.58 -12.68 11.31
N THR A 17 3.29 -13.93 11.67
CA THR A 17 2.33 -14.28 12.73
C THR A 17 2.95 -14.07 14.11
N LEU A 18 2.16 -13.56 15.07
CA LEU A 18 2.58 -13.28 16.46
C LEU A 18 3.00 -14.55 17.26
N ALA A 19 2.75 -15.75 16.74
CA ALA A 19 3.23 -16.99 17.36
C ALA A 19 4.67 -17.24 16.90
N GLY A 20 5.64 -17.15 17.82
CA GLY A 20 7.09 -17.24 17.60
C GLY A 20 7.58 -18.55 16.97
N LEU A 21 7.26 -18.79 15.71
CA LEU A 21 7.76 -19.85 14.88
C LEU A 21 8.41 -19.19 13.67
N SER A 22 9.71 -19.44 13.53
CA SER A 22 10.58 -19.12 12.39
C SER A 22 9.79 -18.69 11.16
N ALA A 23 9.78 -17.38 10.88
CA ALA A 23 9.50 -16.92 9.54
C ALA A 23 10.58 -17.54 8.67
N SER A 24 10.27 -18.68 8.05
CA SER A 24 11.09 -19.27 7.01
C SER A 24 11.52 -18.12 6.11
N SER A 25 12.83 -17.98 5.87
CA SER A 25 13.34 -17.01 4.91
C SER A 25 12.43 -17.02 3.69
N PRO A 26 11.96 -15.85 3.20
CA PRO A 26 11.08 -15.84 2.04
C PRO A 26 11.73 -16.72 0.96
N GLY A 27 10.96 -17.65 0.40
CA GLY A 27 11.45 -18.46 -0.70
C GLY A 27 11.97 -17.55 -1.83
N GLU A 28 12.80 -18.08 -2.71
CA GLU A 28 13.27 -17.31 -3.87
C GLU A 28 12.09 -16.69 -4.62
N GLY A 29 12.19 -15.37 -4.90
CA GLY A 29 11.15 -14.62 -5.62
C GLY A 29 10.07 -13.95 -4.76
N PHE A 30 10.16 -13.99 -3.41
CA PHE A 30 9.25 -13.25 -2.52
C PHE A 30 9.91 -12.03 -1.86
N PHE A 31 9.16 -10.94 -1.76
CA PHE A 31 9.52 -9.74 -0.98
C PHE A 31 9.03 -9.88 0.46
N ARG A 32 9.79 -9.39 1.45
CA ARG A 32 9.40 -9.49 2.86
C ARG A 32 8.30 -8.51 3.20
N THR A 33 8.26 -7.38 2.50
CA THR A 33 7.32 -6.30 2.75
C THR A 33 6.65 -5.85 1.45
N VAL A 34 5.50 -5.18 1.59
CA VAL A 34 4.82 -4.57 0.44
C VAL A 34 5.66 -3.42 -0.12
N GLN A 35 6.31 -2.62 0.74
CA GLN A 35 7.20 -1.54 0.27
C GLN A 35 8.40 -2.08 -0.51
N GLU A 36 9.05 -3.17 -0.09
CA GLU A 36 10.13 -3.80 -0.86
C GLU A 36 9.68 -4.20 -2.28
N ALA A 37 8.44 -4.71 -2.41
CA ALA A 37 7.88 -5.05 -3.72
C ALA A 37 7.61 -3.81 -4.59
N ILE A 38 7.12 -2.71 -3.99
CA ILE A 38 6.97 -1.42 -4.68
C ILE A 38 8.35 -0.92 -5.13
N ASP A 39 9.36 -1.03 -4.27
CA ASP A 39 10.73 -0.57 -4.51
C ASP A 39 11.42 -1.33 -5.64
N ALA A 40 11.05 -2.61 -5.86
CA ALA A 40 11.55 -3.43 -6.96
C ALA A 40 10.92 -3.11 -8.34
N VAL A 41 9.80 -2.38 -8.38
CA VAL A 41 9.23 -1.90 -9.65
C VAL A 41 10.20 -0.89 -10.29
N PRO A 42 10.56 -1.01 -11.59
CA PRO A 42 11.48 -0.09 -12.23
C PRO A 42 10.97 1.36 -12.20
N LEU A 43 11.90 2.31 -12.22
CA LEU A 43 11.56 3.71 -12.47
C LEU A 43 11.00 3.86 -13.89
N SER A 44 10.07 4.79 -14.07
CA SER A 44 9.35 5.06 -15.33
C SER A 44 8.67 3.80 -15.88
N ASN A 45 8.12 2.96 -15.00
CA ASN A 45 7.47 1.73 -15.39
C ASN A 45 6.30 1.99 -16.35
N THR A 46 6.29 1.29 -17.48
CA THR A 46 5.22 1.33 -18.50
C THR A 46 4.47 0.01 -18.62
N VAL A 47 4.83 -0.98 -17.79
CA VAL A 47 4.33 -2.36 -17.86
C VAL A 47 3.55 -2.67 -16.60
N ARG A 48 2.29 -3.11 -16.71
CA ARG A 48 1.48 -3.42 -15.52
C ARG A 48 2.19 -4.43 -14.63
N THR A 49 2.49 -4.01 -13.40
CA THR A 49 3.14 -4.83 -12.39
C THR A 49 2.15 -5.13 -11.27
N THR A 50 1.74 -6.40 -11.15
CA THR A 50 0.85 -6.88 -10.10
C THR A 50 1.67 -7.33 -8.90
N ILE A 51 1.46 -6.69 -7.76
CA ILE A 51 2.00 -7.07 -6.46
C ILE A 51 0.92 -7.89 -5.76
N VAL A 52 1.16 -9.20 -5.65
CA VAL A 52 0.26 -10.15 -4.98
C VAL A 52 0.56 -10.13 -3.49
N ILE A 53 -0.46 -9.79 -2.70
CA ILE A 53 -0.38 -9.63 -1.25
C ILE A 53 -1.25 -10.71 -0.62
N PRO A 54 -0.65 -11.76 0.00
CA PRO A 54 -1.43 -12.82 0.62
C PRO A 54 -2.23 -12.33 1.84
N PRO A 55 -3.15 -13.15 2.39
CA PRO A 55 -3.81 -12.86 3.65
C PRO A 55 -2.81 -12.51 4.76
N GLY A 56 -3.09 -11.45 5.51
CA GLY A 56 -2.24 -10.95 6.59
C GLY A 56 -2.52 -9.48 6.93
N VAL A 57 -1.97 -9.04 8.06
CA VAL A 57 -1.96 -7.64 8.49
C VAL A 57 -0.56 -7.09 8.27
N TYR A 58 -0.44 -6.13 7.35
CA TYR A 58 0.83 -5.52 6.94
C TYR A 58 0.94 -4.14 7.58
N ARG A 59 1.64 -4.08 8.73
CA ARG A 59 1.80 -2.85 9.51
C ARG A 59 3.03 -2.06 9.08
N GLN A 60 2.86 -1.20 8.07
CA GLN A 60 3.91 -0.30 7.58
C GLN A 60 3.30 0.88 6.80
N PRO A 61 3.95 2.05 6.79
CA PRO A 61 3.55 3.12 5.88
C PRO A 61 3.98 2.77 4.45
N LEU A 62 3.08 2.96 3.48
CA LEU A 62 3.31 2.63 2.07
C LEU A 62 3.36 3.89 1.21
N TYR A 63 4.31 3.93 0.28
CA TYR A 63 4.44 5.02 -0.69
C TYR A 63 4.65 4.48 -2.10
N VAL A 64 3.69 4.74 -2.98
CA VAL A 64 3.74 4.48 -4.41
C VAL A 64 4.14 5.78 -5.12
N PRO A 65 5.40 5.94 -5.56
CA PRO A 65 5.88 7.20 -6.12
C PRO A 65 5.33 7.46 -7.52
N LYS A 66 5.24 8.74 -7.90
CA LYS A 66 4.90 9.20 -9.27
C LYS A 66 5.77 8.65 -10.39
N THR A 67 6.93 8.10 -10.07
CA THR A 67 7.86 7.49 -11.03
C THR A 67 7.57 6.01 -11.27
N LYS A 68 6.58 5.41 -10.59
CA LYS A 68 6.26 3.98 -10.67
C LYS A 68 4.78 3.77 -10.98
N ASN A 69 4.42 4.07 -12.22
CA ASN A 69 3.06 3.93 -12.73
C ASN A 69 2.68 2.45 -12.97
N PHE A 70 1.40 2.19 -13.25
CA PHE A 70 0.86 0.87 -13.61
C PHE A 70 1.09 -0.22 -12.54
N ILE A 71 1.09 0.15 -11.26
CA ILE A 71 1.13 -0.82 -10.16
C ILE A 71 -0.28 -1.31 -9.85
N THR A 72 -0.42 -2.61 -9.61
CA THR A 72 -1.67 -3.22 -9.12
C THR A 72 -1.40 -3.92 -7.80
N PHE A 73 -2.10 -3.57 -6.73
CA PHE A 73 -2.13 -4.38 -5.52
C PHE A 73 -3.28 -5.39 -5.62
N ALA A 74 -2.96 -6.66 -5.49
CA ALA A 74 -3.92 -7.76 -5.56
C ALA A 74 -3.92 -8.54 -4.25
N GLY A 75 -4.94 -8.32 -3.42
CA GLY A 75 -5.21 -9.10 -2.21
C GLY A 75 -6.06 -10.34 -2.48
N ALA A 76 -6.20 -11.17 -1.45
CA ALA A 76 -7.07 -12.36 -1.53
C ALA A 76 -8.54 -12.02 -1.19
N HIS A 77 -8.75 -11.28 -0.10
CA HIS A 77 -10.06 -10.80 0.33
C HIS A 77 -9.88 -9.58 1.23
N PRO A 78 -10.74 -8.55 1.14
CA PRO A 78 -10.57 -7.34 1.93
C PRO A 78 -10.62 -7.59 3.44
N GLU A 79 -11.38 -8.56 3.97
CA GLU A 79 -11.34 -8.86 5.42
C GLU A 79 -10.05 -9.53 5.89
N THR A 80 -9.27 -10.11 4.98
CA THR A 80 -8.07 -10.89 5.35
C THR A 80 -6.77 -10.25 4.91
N THR A 81 -6.79 -9.31 3.97
CA THR A 81 -5.60 -8.61 3.47
C THR A 81 -5.69 -7.13 3.86
N ILE A 82 -4.98 -6.75 4.93
CA ILE A 82 -5.09 -5.43 5.56
C ILE A 82 -3.73 -4.71 5.49
N LEU A 83 -3.71 -3.53 4.89
CA LEU A 83 -2.58 -2.61 4.86
C LEU A 83 -2.84 -1.51 5.89
N THR A 84 -2.01 -1.41 6.93
CA THR A 84 -2.32 -0.58 8.09
C THR A 84 -1.13 0.22 8.61
N TRP A 85 -1.40 1.43 9.08
CA TRP A 85 -0.48 2.28 9.81
C TRP A 85 -1.24 3.21 10.76
N ASP A 86 -0.55 4.03 11.57
CA ASP A 86 -1.19 4.83 12.63
C ASP A 86 -0.82 6.33 12.61
N ASN A 87 -0.38 6.85 11.47
CA ASN A 87 0.00 8.25 11.37
C ASN A 87 -1.20 9.18 11.64
N THR A 88 -0.92 10.30 12.29
CA THR A 88 -1.87 11.38 12.55
C THR A 88 -1.29 12.69 12.00
N ALA A 89 -2.11 13.70 11.78
CA ALA A 89 -1.63 14.99 11.27
C ALA A 89 -0.53 15.63 12.13
N SER A 90 -0.50 15.35 13.43
CA SER A 90 0.51 15.84 14.38
C SER A 90 1.67 14.87 14.61
N ARG A 91 1.56 13.60 14.18
CA ARG A 91 2.60 12.56 14.34
C ARG A 91 2.69 11.71 13.09
N ILE A 92 3.68 12.03 12.26
CA ILE A 92 4.00 11.31 11.02
C ILE A 92 5.31 10.55 11.22
N ASN A 93 5.24 9.23 11.19
CA ASN A 93 6.39 8.34 11.07
C ASN A 93 6.31 7.64 9.70
N HIS A 94 7.26 7.95 8.82
CA HIS A 94 7.30 7.43 7.46
C HIS A 94 8.75 7.25 7.01
N HIS A 95 9.01 6.23 6.20
CA HIS A 95 10.33 5.97 5.62
C HIS A 95 10.73 6.97 4.50
N GLN A 96 9.85 7.90 4.16
CA GLN A 96 10.07 8.91 3.12
C GLN A 96 10.22 10.27 3.80
N PRO A 97 11.04 11.18 3.24
CA PRO A 97 11.29 12.47 3.85
C PRO A 97 10.07 13.40 3.73
N THR A 98 9.88 14.27 4.71
CA THR A 98 8.74 15.21 4.80
C THR A 98 8.50 16.05 3.53
N PRO A 99 9.54 16.56 2.80
CA PRO A 99 9.31 17.29 1.56
C PRO A 99 8.65 16.48 0.44
N LEU A 100 8.70 15.14 0.51
CA LEU A 100 8.12 14.26 -0.49
C LEU A 100 6.66 13.92 -0.17
N ILE A 101 6.37 13.55 1.08
CA ILE A 101 5.04 13.09 1.49
C ILE A 101 4.13 14.21 2.01
N GLY A 102 4.71 15.36 2.37
CA GLY A 102 4.02 16.50 2.96
C GLY A 102 3.93 16.45 4.50
N THR A 103 3.12 17.35 5.07
CA THR A 103 2.88 17.49 6.52
C THR A 103 1.38 17.48 6.82
N GLY A 104 1.03 17.43 8.11
CA GLY A 104 -0.37 17.53 8.54
C GLY A 104 -1.23 16.39 8.00
N THR A 105 -2.47 16.71 7.66
CA THR A 105 -3.44 15.77 7.07
C THR A 105 -2.93 15.14 5.78
N PHE A 106 -2.21 15.92 4.97
CA PHE A 106 -1.71 15.48 3.67
C PHE A 106 -0.59 14.44 3.81
N GLY A 107 0.28 14.62 4.80
CA GLY A 107 1.40 13.71 5.06
C GLY A 107 1.06 12.50 5.91
N CYS A 108 -0.11 12.43 6.55
CA CYS A 108 -0.45 11.37 7.51
C CYS A 108 -1.12 10.13 6.91
N GLY A 109 -1.14 9.97 5.58
CA GLY A 109 -1.67 8.76 4.94
C GLY A 109 -0.93 7.48 5.35
N SER A 110 -1.65 6.43 5.77
CA SER A 110 -1.07 5.10 5.96
C SER A 110 -0.55 4.53 4.64
N THR A 111 -1.28 4.77 3.55
CA THR A 111 -0.85 4.53 2.18
C THR A 111 -0.91 5.83 1.39
N ILE A 112 0.15 6.15 0.66
CA ILE A 112 0.24 7.31 -0.21
C ILE A 112 0.46 6.83 -1.64
N VAL A 113 -0.41 7.24 -2.55
CA VAL A 113 -0.37 6.87 -3.98
C VAL A 113 -0.22 8.11 -4.85
N GLU A 114 0.93 8.22 -5.50
CA GLU A 114 1.25 9.27 -6.48
C GLU A 114 1.57 8.72 -7.87
N GLY A 115 1.75 7.40 -8.01
CA GLY A 115 1.93 6.73 -9.30
C GLY A 115 0.61 6.55 -10.06
N GLU A 116 0.58 6.94 -11.33
CA GLU A 116 -0.61 6.88 -12.19
C GLU A 116 -1.00 5.45 -12.59
N ASP A 117 -2.25 5.27 -13.00
CA ASP A 117 -2.82 3.98 -13.43
C ASP A 117 -2.76 2.89 -12.35
N PHE A 118 -2.74 3.32 -11.08
CA PHE A 118 -2.74 2.46 -9.91
C PHE A 118 -4.07 1.72 -9.77
N ILE A 119 -4.00 0.43 -9.44
CA ILE A 119 -5.18 -0.37 -9.15
C ILE A 119 -5.01 -1.06 -7.80
N ALA A 120 -6.06 -1.12 -7.00
CA ALA A 120 -6.12 -2.02 -5.84
C ALA A 120 -7.36 -2.92 -5.93
N GLU A 121 -7.18 -4.19 -5.62
CA GLU A 121 -8.24 -5.20 -5.64
C GLU A 121 -8.21 -6.05 -4.36
N ASN A 122 -9.38 -6.25 -3.74
CA ASN A 122 -9.59 -7.16 -2.61
C ASN A 122 -8.71 -6.85 -1.37
N ILE A 123 -8.56 -5.57 -1.02
CA ILE A 123 -7.67 -5.09 0.06
C ILE A 123 -8.39 -4.11 0.98
N THR A 124 -8.07 -4.17 2.27
CA THR A 124 -8.38 -3.09 3.22
C THR A 124 -7.19 -2.14 3.35
N PHE A 125 -7.44 -0.83 3.18
CA PHE A 125 -6.55 0.24 3.62
C PHE A 125 -7.04 0.77 4.96
N GLU A 126 -6.17 0.79 5.96
CA GLU A 126 -6.52 1.17 7.32
C GLU A 126 -5.57 2.24 7.89
N ASN A 127 -6.14 3.19 8.63
CA ASN A 127 -5.42 3.94 9.63
C ASN A 127 -5.91 3.54 11.03
N SER A 128 -5.05 2.85 11.78
CA SER A 128 -5.35 2.31 13.10
C SER A 128 -5.05 3.29 14.24
N ALA A 129 -4.91 4.59 13.97
CA ALA A 129 -4.74 5.59 15.02
C ALA A 129 -5.92 5.53 16.01
N PRO A 130 -5.70 5.64 17.33
CA PRO A 130 -6.78 5.59 18.31
C PRO A 130 -7.83 6.68 18.09
N GLN A 131 -9.09 6.39 18.46
CA GLN A 131 -10.15 7.40 18.43
C GLN A 131 -9.74 8.63 19.27
N GLY A 132 -10.00 9.82 18.76
CA GLY A 132 -9.59 11.08 19.39
C GLY A 132 -8.18 11.55 19.09
N SER A 133 -7.40 10.81 18.28
CA SER A 133 -6.03 11.21 17.88
C SER A 133 -5.97 12.32 16.81
N GLY A 134 -7.10 12.93 16.46
CA GLY A 134 -7.20 13.88 15.35
C GLY A 134 -7.27 13.20 13.98
N GLN A 135 -6.91 13.96 12.93
CA GLN A 135 -6.98 13.49 11.54
C GLN A 135 -5.98 12.37 11.25
N ALA A 136 -6.48 11.28 10.67
CA ALA A 136 -5.76 10.04 10.46
C ALA A 136 -6.23 9.36 9.16
N VAL A 137 -5.46 9.55 8.08
CA VAL A 137 -5.83 9.16 6.72
C VAL A 137 -5.43 7.71 6.43
N ALA A 138 -6.37 6.88 5.96
CA ALA A 138 -6.08 5.49 5.58
C ALA A 138 -5.35 5.42 4.24
N ILE A 139 -5.82 6.19 3.26
CA ILE A 139 -5.14 6.35 1.98
C ILE A 139 -5.25 7.79 1.46
N ARG A 140 -4.12 8.30 0.95
CA ARG A 140 -4.04 9.51 0.13
C ARG A 140 -3.75 9.11 -1.31
N VAL A 141 -4.55 9.62 -2.24
CA VAL A 141 -4.32 9.44 -3.68
C VAL A 141 -4.21 10.81 -4.31
N THR A 142 -3.11 11.09 -5.01
CA THR A 142 -2.95 12.28 -5.86
C THR A 142 -2.59 11.90 -7.29
N ALA A 143 -2.62 10.61 -7.60
CA ALA A 143 -2.36 10.05 -8.91
C ALA A 143 -3.62 10.06 -9.79
N ASP A 144 -3.43 10.21 -11.10
CA ASP A 144 -4.51 10.11 -12.07
C ASP A 144 -4.80 8.64 -12.46
N ARG A 145 -6.04 8.38 -12.88
CA ARG A 145 -6.54 7.08 -13.38
C ARG A 145 -6.39 5.92 -12.38
N CYS A 146 -6.62 6.21 -11.10
CA CYS A 146 -6.65 5.18 -10.06
C CYS A 146 -7.99 4.43 -10.04
N ALA A 147 -7.96 3.12 -9.78
CA ALA A 147 -9.16 2.30 -9.60
C ALA A 147 -9.07 1.39 -8.37
N PHE A 148 -10.19 1.19 -7.70
CA PHE A 148 -10.31 0.39 -6.48
C PHE A 148 -11.49 -0.58 -6.62
N TYR A 149 -11.25 -1.89 -6.51
CA TYR A 149 -12.25 -2.93 -6.68
C TYR A 149 -12.33 -3.80 -5.42
N ASN A 150 -13.52 -3.89 -4.82
CA ASN A 150 -13.72 -4.66 -3.59
C ASN A 150 -12.72 -4.27 -2.47
N CYS A 151 -12.48 -2.96 -2.33
CA CYS A 151 -11.61 -2.42 -1.29
C CYS A 151 -12.43 -1.90 -0.10
N ARG A 152 -11.82 -1.93 1.08
CA ARG A 152 -12.33 -1.27 2.29
C ARG A 152 -11.38 -0.15 2.69
N PHE A 153 -11.92 0.96 3.16
CA PHE A 153 -11.15 2.07 3.71
C PHE A 153 -11.61 2.29 5.15
N LEU A 154 -10.72 2.06 6.12
CA LEU A 154 -11.03 2.09 7.54
C LEU A 154 -10.19 3.15 8.27
N GLY A 155 -10.84 3.97 9.10
CA GLY A 155 -10.21 5.01 9.89
C GLY A 155 -11.26 5.83 10.64
N TRP A 156 -10.84 6.64 11.62
CA TRP A 156 -11.76 7.45 12.42
C TRP A 156 -12.07 8.81 11.79
N GLN A 157 -11.09 9.72 11.75
CA GLN A 157 -11.27 11.09 11.29
C GLN A 157 -10.50 11.29 9.98
N VAL A 158 -11.23 11.60 8.89
CA VAL A 158 -10.72 11.70 7.50
C VAL A 158 -10.12 10.38 7.02
N CYS A 159 -10.95 9.45 6.56
CA CYS A 159 -10.49 8.13 6.12
C CYS A 159 -9.88 8.11 4.70
N LEU A 160 -10.30 9.04 3.83
CA LEU A 160 -9.92 9.09 2.42
C LEU A 160 -9.65 10.54 1.99
N SER A 161 -8.52 10.77 1.31
CA SER A 161 -8.22 12.02 0.61
C SER A 161 -7.88 11.69 -0.85
N LEU A 162 -8.74 12.16 -1.77
CA LEU A 162 -8.56 12.09 -3.22
C LEU A 162 -8.24 13.49 -3.77
#